data_AF-A0A938ATQ2-F1
#
_entry.id   AF-A0A938ATQ2-F1
#
_cell.length_a   1.000
_cell.length_b   1.000
_cell.length_c   1.000
_cell.angle_alpha   90.00
_cell.angle_beta   90.00
_cell.angle_gamma   90.00
#
_symmetry.space_group_name_H-M   'P 1'
#
loop_
_entity.id
_entity.type
_entity.pdbx_description
1 polymer ?
#
loop_
_entity_poly.entity_id
_entity_poly.type
_entity_poly.pdbx_seq_one_letter_code
_entity_poly.pdbx_strand_id
1 'polypeptide(L)' 'MMLGIIGGRVFDPRNDCAGEVRDIWVADGRVVAAADVDRERAEIIDAGGLVVMP' A
#
# COMPACT_ATOMS: atom_id res chain seq x y z
N MET A 1 -10.67 1.55 -10.08
CA MET A 1 -10.34 0.27 -9.41
C MET A 1 -9.64 0.61 -8.10
N MET A 2 -10.01 -0.05 -6.99
CA MET A 2 -9.40 0.18 -5.67
C MET A 2 -8.59 -1.05 -5.27
N LEU A 3 -7.35 -0.85 -4.84
CA LEU A 3 -6.41 -1.90 -4.48
C LEU A 3 -5.74 -1.56 -3.15
N GLY A 4 -5.66 -2.53 -2.25
CA GLY A 4 -4.85 -2.47 -1.03
C GLY A 4 -3.73 -3.50 -1.08
N ILE A 5 -2.49 -3.05 -0.89
CA ILE A 5 -1.32 -3.91 -0.67
C ILE A 5 -1.00 -3.82 0.82
N ILE A 6 -1.27 -4.88 1.57
CA ILE A 6 -1.40 -4.81 3.03
C ILE A 6 -0.25 -5.55 3.72
N GLY A 7 0.28 -4.98 4.80
CA GLY A 7 1.26 -5.65 5.67
C GLY A 7 2.65 -5.83 5.06
N GLY A 8 2.95 -5.15 3.96
CA GLY A 8 4.23 -5.20 3.28
C GLY A 8 5.31 -4.39 3.98
N ARG A 9 6.56 -4.82 3.85
CA ARG A 9 7.72 -4.03 4.26
C ARG A 9 8.06 -3.02 3.17
N VAL A 10 7.73 -1.76 3.38
CA VAL A 10 7.83 -0.72 2.35
C VAL A 10 9.21 -0.06 2.38
N PHE A 11 9.84 0.01 1.21
CA PHE A 11 11.04 0.82 0.99
C PHE A 11 10.75 1.85 -0.08
N ASP A 12 10.80 3.12 0.29
CA ASP A 12 10.68 4.26 -0.62
C ASP A 12 11.71 5.34 -0.22
N PRO A 13 12.88 5.36 -0.88
CA PRO A 13 13.95 6.29 -0.56
C PRO A 13 13.56 7.77 -0.71
N ARG A 14 12.59 8.09 -1.57
CA ARG A 14 12.17 9.48 -1.79
C ARG A 14 11.37 10.02 -0.61
N ASN A 15 10.69 9.13 0.12
CA ASN A 15 9.83 9.47 1.25
C ASN A 15 10.42 9.01 2.59
N ASP A 16 11.73 8.76 2.64
CA ASP A 16 12.46 8.29 3.83
C ASP A 16 11.83 7.06 4.50
N CYS A 17 11.19 6.18 3.70
CA CYS A 17 10.63 4.93 4.19
C CYS A 17 11.66 3.82 3.97
N ALA A 18 12.18 3.25 5.07
CA ALA A 18 13.36 2.38 5.08
C ALA A 18 13.04 1.00 5.67
N GLY A 19 11.89 0.44 5.31
CA GLY A 19 11.51 -0.92 5.67
C GLY A 19 10.49 -1.02 6.78
N GLU A 20 9.68 0.01 7.00
CA GLU A 20 8.53 -0.10 7.90
C GLU A 20 7.42 -0.96 7.29
N VAL A 21 6.72 -1.70 8.15
CA VAL A 21 5.51 -2.41 7.73
C VAL A 21 4.38 -1.40 7.58
N ARG A 22 3.88 -1.23 6.36
CA ARG A 22 2.84 -0.25 6.02
C ARG A 22 1.92 -0.80 4.93
N ASP A 23 0.70 -0.27 4.92
CA ASP A 23 -0.27 -0.54 3.86
C ASP A 23 -0.15 0.51 2.76
N ILE A 24 -0.25 0.08 1.50
CA ILE A 24 -0.29 0.96 0.34
C ILE A 24 -1.66 0.84 -0.32
N TRP A 25 -2.32 1.98 -0.50
CA TRP A 25 -3.63 2.05 -1.13
C TRP A 25 -3.55 2.75 -2.47
N VAL A 26 -4.20 2.16 -3.47
CA VAL A 26 -4.26 2.69 -4.83
C VAL A 26 -5.71 2.83 -5.27
N ALA A 27 -6.06 4.01 -5.76
CA ALA A 27 -7.34 4.28 -6.40
C ALA A 27 -7.09 4.92 -7.76
N ASP A 28 -7.72 4.35 -8.80
CA ASP A 28 -7.67 4.85 -10.18
C ASP A 28 -6.23 5.12 -10.68
N GLY A 29 -5.34 4.18 -10.37
CA GLY A 29 -3.94 4.20 -10.81
C GLY A 29 -3.04 5.16 -10.02
N ARG A 30 -3.51 5.73 -8.90
CA ARG A 30 -2.71 6.61 -8.03
C ARG A 30 -2.68 6.11 -6.60
N VAL A 31 -1.55 6.35 -5.92
CA VAL A 31 -1.45 6.11 -4.48
C VAL A 31 -2.28 7.17 -3.75
N VAL A 32 -3.14 6.73 -2.83
CA VAL A 32 -4.07 7.59 -2.07
C VAL A 32 -3.92 7.37 -0.57
N ALA A 33 -4.44 8.30 0.23
CA ALA A 33 -4.46 8.12 1.68
C ALA A 33 -5.48 7.03 2.07
N ALA A 34 -5.21 6.30 3.14
CA ALA A 34 -6.09 5.23 3.61
C ALA A 34 -7.51 5.70 3.99
N ALA A 35 -7.69 7.00 4.28
CA ALA A 35 -8.98 7.62 4.57
C ALA A 35 -9.85 7.80 3.32
N ASP A 36 -9.25 7.82 2.13
CA ASP A 36 -9.94 8.02 0.85
C ASP A 36 -10.36 6.68 0.21
N VAL A 37 -10.20 5.57 0.93
CA VAL A 37 -10.41 4.22 0.41
C VAL A 37 -11.64 3.58 1.04
N ASP A 38 -12.53 3.09 0.19
CA ASP A 38 -13.56 2.14 0.57
C ASP A 38 -12.93 0.74 0.64
N ARG A 39 -12.56 0.34 1.86
CA ARG A 39 -11.85 -0.93 2.10
C ARG A 39 -12.69 -2.16 1.80
N GLU A 40 -14.02 -2.06 1.88
CA GLU A 40 -14.93 -3.18 1.60
C GLU A 40 -14.99 -3.51 0.11
N ARG A 41 -14.67 -2.51 -0.74
CA ARG A 41 -14.70 -2.63 -2.20
C ARG A 41 -13.32 -2.74 -2.83
N ALA A 42 -12.26 -2.63 -2.03
CA ALA A 42 -10.90 -2.76 -2.49
C ALA A 42 -10.53 -4.23 -2.71
N GLU A 43 -9.87 -4.52 -3.83
CA GLU A 43 -9.15 -5.78 -4.00
C GLU A 43 -7.94 -5.76 -3.06
N ILE A 44 -7.65 -6.89 -2.40
CA ILE A 44 -6.58 -6.97 -1.40
C ILE A 44 -5.49 -7.92 -1.86
N ILE A 45 -4.25 -7.43 -1.83
CA ILE A 45 -3.03 -8.21 -1.95
C ILE A 45 -2.40 -8.25 -0.55
N ASP A 46 -2.31 -9.45 0.01
CA ASP A 46 -1.55 -9.69 1.25
C ASP A 46 -0.05 -9.72 0.94
N ALA A 47 0.68 -8.75 1.46
CA ALA A 47 2.13 -8.62 1.32
C ALA A 47 2.87 -8.95 2.63
N GLY A 48 2.21 -9.63 3.58
CA GLY A 48 2.80 -10.05 4.84
C GLY A 48 4.12 -10.81 4.66
N GLY A 49 5.20 -10.25 5.23
CA GLY A 49 6.54 -10.83 5.12
C GLY A 49 7.26 -10.59 3.79
N LEU A 50 6.63 -9.86 2.86
CA LEU A 50 7.21 -9.48 1.56
C LEU A 50 7.73 -8.04 1.57
N VAL A 51 8.53 -7.71 0.57
CA VAL A 51 9.04 -6.36 0.30
C VAL A 51 8.16 -5.67 -0.73
N VAL A 52 7.84 -4.40 -0.49
CA VAL A 52 7.09 -3.53 -1.40
C VAL A 52 7.95 -2.31 -1.73
N MET A 53 8.13 -2.01 -3.01
CA MET A 53 8.95 -0.89 -3.50
C MET A 53 8.26 -0.22 -4.70
N PRO A 54 8.46 1.10 -4.89
CA PRO A 54 8.16 1.77 -6.15
C PRO A 54 9.15 1.42 -7.28
#